data_AF-A0A4P7HKD2-F1
#
_entry.id   AF-A0A4P7HKD2-F1
#
_cell.length_a   1.000
_cell.length_b   1.000
_cell.length_c   1.000
_cell.angle_alpha   90.00
_cell.angle_beta   90.00
_cell.angle_gamma   90.00
#
_symmetry.space_group_name_H-M   'P 1'
#
loop_
_entity.id
_entity.type
_entity.pdbx_description
1 polymer ?
#
loop_
_entity_poly.entity_id
_entity_poly.type
_entity_poly.pdbx_seq_one_letter_code
_entity_poly.pdbx_strand_id
1 'polypeptide(L)'
;MALTIGLIAVINALGYCAVIWAFRASFRELRTATWWFATGFMILAGAIILRGLYWDVALPLMRLWVPGFAAKWSDVTGGRLINIVFGLMKMAAFFCALKCRQMLIPEPERHRWPVYKAWMHPTRIRFLPWR
;
A
#
# COMPACT_ATOMS: atom_id res chain seq x y z
N MET A 1 -23.68 1.65 13.84
CA MET A 1 -22.88 1.78 12.60
C MET A 1 -21.48 2.34 12.83
N ALA A 2 -21.29 3.48 13.52
CA ALA A 2 -19.94 4.01 13.78
C ALA A 2 -19.04 3.03 14.57
N LEU A 3 -19.60 2.35 15.57
CA LEU A 3 -18.87 1.40 16.42
C LEU A 3 -18.43 0.14 15.66
N THR A 4 -19.26 -0.37 14.74
CA THR A 4 -18.94 -1.50 13.88
C THR A 4 -17.88 -1.17 12.84
N ILE A 5 -17.92 0.04 12.26
CA ILE A 5 -16.91 0.50 11.28
C ILE A 5 -15.56 0.73 11.98
N GLY A 6 -15.58 1.33 13.17
CA GLY A 6 -14.39 1.49 14.01
C GLY A 6 -13.77 0.16 14.41
N LEU A 7 -14.57 -0.84 14.77
CA LEU A 7 -14.09 -2.18 15.12
C LEU A 7 -13.40 -2.86 13.93
N ILE A 8 -14.00 -2.80 12.75
CA ILE A 8 -13.42 -3.35 11.50
C ILE A 8 -12.10 -2.66 11.19
N ALA A 9 -12.02 -1.34 11.36
CA ALA A 9 -10.82 -0.56 11.13
C ALA A 9 -9.69 -0.93 12.11
N VAL A 10 -10.01 -1.15 13.39
CA VAL A 10 -9.05 -1.62 14.40
C VAL A 10 -8.58 -3.04 14.11
N ILE A 11 -9.48 -3.96 13.74
CA ILE A 11 -9.12 -5.34 13.37
C ILE A 11 -8.19 -5.32 12.14
N ASN A 12 -8.49 -4.51 11.13
CA ASN A 12 -7.64 -4.36 9.96
C ASN A 12 -6.26 -3.80 10.33
N ALA A 13 -6.19 -2.79 11.20
CA ALA A 13 -4.92 -2.22 11.66
C ALA A 13 -4.09 -3.21 12.46
N LEU A 14 -4.70 -3.96 13.38
CA LEU A 14 -4.04 -5.02 14.14
C LEU A 14 -3.55 -6.15 13.25
N GLY A 15 -4.41 -6.61 12.32
CA GLY A 15 -4.06 -7.61 11.31
C GLY A 15 -2.89 -7.14 10.44
N TYR A 16 -2.88 -5.87 10.03
CA TYR A 16 -1.79 -5.28 9.26
C TYR A 16 -0.47 -5.21 10.06
N CYS A 17 -0.51 -4.79 11.33
CA CYS A 17 0.67 -4.81 12.20
C CYS A 17 1.20 -6.23 12.43
N ALA A 18 0.31 -7.20 12.61
CA ALA A 18 0.67 -8.62 12.74
C ALA A 18 1.33 -9.15 11.46
N VAL A 19 0.79 -8.77 10.28
CA VAL A 19 1.37 -9.11 8.98
C VAL A 19 2.76 -8.48 8.81
N ILE A 20 2.94 -7.20 9.14
CA ILE A 20 4.28 -6.55 9.11
C ILE A 20 5.25 -7.30 10.01
N TRP A 21 4.83 -7.65 11.23
CA TRP A 21 5.68 -8.32 12.20
C TRP A 21 6.06 -9.74 11.75
N ALA A 22 5.12 -10.49 11.20
CA ALA A 22 5.35 -11.81 10.62
C ALA A 22 6.30 -11.73 9.42
N PHE A 23 6.09 -10.78 8.50
CA PHE A 23 7.00 -10.56 7.37
C PHE A 23 8.40 -10.10 7.82
N ARG A 24 8.50 -9.34 8.92
CA ARG A 24 9.79 -8.95 9.52
C ARG A 24 10.63 -10.15 9.92
N ALA A 25 10.01 -11.18 10.50
CA ALA A 25 10.70 -12.42 10.84
C ALA A 25 11.14 -13.19 9.58
N SER A 26 10.31 -13.21 8.53
CA SER A 26 10.60 -13.87 7.26
C SER A 26 11.64 -13.15 6.38
N PHE A 27 11.98 -11.88 6.66
CA PHE A 27 13.00 -11.15 5.88
C PHE A 27 14.44 -11.64 6.06
N ARG A 28 14.72 -12.54 7.01
CA ARG A 28 16.08 -13.10 7.19
C ARG A 28 16.53 -14.00 6.02
N GLU A 29 15.63 -14.46 5.14
CA GLU A 29 15.96 -15.43 4.08
C GLU A 29 15.60 -15.01 2.63
N LEU A 30 15.07 -13.81 2.40
CA LEU A 30 14.38 -13.49 1.14
C LEU A 30 15.27 -12.86 0.05
N ARG A 31 15.22 -13.45 -1.16
CA ARG A 31 15.76 -12.90 -2.42
C ARG A 31 15.24 -11.47 -2.69
N THR A 32 16.05 -10.66 -3.35
CA THR A 32 15.83 -9.21 -3.62
C THR A 32 14.45 -8.87 -4.19
N ALA A 33 13.87 -9.72 -5.05
CA ALA A 33 12.55 -9.48 -5.64
C ALA A 33 11.39 -9.57 -4.62
N THR A 34 11.45 -10.54 -3.71
CA THR A 34 10.38 -10.77 -2.71
C THR A 34 10.32 -9.64 -1.69
N TRP A 35 11.45 -8.99 -1.41
CA TRP A 35 11.49 -7.80 -0.56
C TRP A 35 10.71 -6.62 -1.17
N TRP A 36 10.88 -6.36 -2.47
CA TRP A 36 10.11 -5.32 -3.17
C TRP A 36 8.61 -5.63 -3.21
N PHE A 37 8.24 -6.90 -3.36
CA PHE A 37 6.84 -7.33 -3.29
C PHE A 37 6.24 -7.09 -1.91
N ALA A 38 6.90 -7.58 -0.86
CA ALA A 38 6.42 -7.44 0.51
C ALA A 38 6.31 -5.96 0.90
N THR A 39 7.30 -5.13 0.58
CA THR A 39 7.28 -3.68 0.83
C THR A 39 6.14 -3.00 0.06
N GLY A 40 5.93 -3.34 -1.21
CA GLY A 40 4.82 -2.80 -2.00
C GLY A 40 3.45 -3.20 -1.43
N PHE A 41 3.28 -4.47 -1.06
CA PHE A 41 2.05 -4.97 -0.45
C PHE A 41 1.77 -4.30 0.90
N MET A 42 2.81 -4.14 1.74
CA MET A 42 2.70 -3.43 3.00
C MET A 42 2.23 -1.99 2.78
N ILE A 43 2.93 -1.21 1.95
CA ILE A 43 2.56 0.19 1.69
C ILE A 43 1.14 0.31 1.15
N LEU A 44 0.71 -0.61 0.27
CA LEU A 44 -0.64 -0.60 -0.30
C LEU A 44 -1.71 -0.88 0.75
N ALA A 45 -1.54 -1.95 1.54
CA ALA A 45 -2.47 -2.32 2.60
C ALA A 45 -2.54 -1.22 3.67
N GLY A 46 -1.38 -0.67 4.07
CA GLY A 46 -1.29 0.46 4.97
C GLY A 46 -2.01 1.70 4.44
N ALA A 47 -1.87 2.02 3.15
CA ALA A 47 -2.56 3.16 2.54
C ALA A 47 -4.09 3.01 2.55
N ILE A 48 -4.61 1.79 2.35
CA ILE A 48 -6.05 1.52 2.37
C ILE A 48 -6.59 1.61 3.80
N ILE A 49 -5.92 0.96 4.74
CA ILE A 49 -6.35 0.88 6.14
C ILE A 49 -6.26 2.26 6.81
N LEU A 50 -5.14 2.96 6.63
CA LEU A 50 -4.91 4.27 7.24
C LEU A 50 -5.85 5.34 6.66
N ARG A 51 -6.19 5.21 5.36
CA ARG A 51 -7.24 6.04 4.74
C ARG A 51 -8.61 5.78 5.38
N GLY A 52 -9.00 4.52 5.54
CA GLY A 52 -10.26 4.15 6.22
C GLY A 52 -10.29 4.68 7.66
N LEU A 53 -9.24 4.44 8.43
CA LEU A 53 -9.08 4.97 9.79
C LEU A 53 -9.22 6.49 9.87
N TYR A 54 -8.59 7.21 8.95
CA TYR A 54 -8.66 8.67 8.93
C TYR A 54 -10.09 9.17 8.71
N TRP A 55 -10.76 8.67 7.67
CA TRP A 55 -12.07 9.17 7.26
C TRP A 55 -13.21 8.66 8.12
N ASP A 56 -13.17 7.38 8.48
CA ASP A 56 -14.30 6.69 9.12
C ASP A 56 -14.24 6.72 10.65
N VAL A 57 -13.05 6.97 11.22
CA VAL A 57 -12.84 6.96 12.68
C VAL A 57 -12.28 8.28 13.18
N ALA A 58 -11.11 8.70 12.71
CA ALA A 58 -10.39 9.84 13.27
C ALA A 58 -11.14 11.16 13.06
N LEU A 59 -11.61 11.45 11.84
CA LEU A 59 -12.33 12.69 11.55
C LEU A 59 -13.68 12.79 12.31
N PRO A 60 -14.52 11.75 12.36
CA PRO A 60 -15.71 11.74 13.22
C PRO A 60 -15.39 11.93 14.70
N LEU A 61 -14.35 11.27 15.23
CA LEU A 61 -13.92 11.45 16.62
C LEU A 61 -13.49 12.88 16.91
N MET A 62 -12.69 13.49 16.02
CA MET A 62 -12.26 14.88 16.19
C MET A 62 -13.44 15.84 16.20
N ARG A 63 -14.45 15.61 15.35
CA ARG A 63 -15.68 16.43 15.33
C ARG A 63 -16.48 16.33 16.63
N LEU A 64 -16.46 15.18 17.29
CA LEU A 64 -17.16 14.95 18.56
C LEU A 64 -16.42 15.56 19.76
N TRP A 65 -15.11 15.37 19.84
CA TRP A 65 -14.33 15.75 21.04
C TRP A 65 -13.75 17.17 20.96
N VAL A 66 -13.36 17.64 19.77
CA VAL A 66 -12.71 18.95 19.60
C VAL A 66 -13.21 19.63 18.31
N PRO A 67 -14.48 20.06 18.27
CA PRO A 67 -15.13 20.53 17.04
C PRO A 67 -14.43 21.74 16.40
N GLY A 68 -13.91 22.68 17.21
CA GLY A 68 -13.18 23.85 16.71
C GLY A 68 -11.86 23.50 16.02
N PHE A 69 -11.15 22.49 16.52
CA PHE A 69 -9.94 21.97 15.86
C PHE A 69 -10.31 21.20 14.60
N ALA A 70 -11.35 20.36 14.65
CA ALA A 70 -11.80 19.58 13.49
C ALA A 70 -12.20 20.47 12.31
N ALA A 71 -12.85 21.61 12.58
CA ALA A 71 -13.21 22.60 11.58
C ALA A 71 -11.97 23.22 10.93
N LYS A 72 -11.03 23.76 11.74
CA LYS A 72 -9.76 24.31 11.24
C LYS A 72 -8.93 23.28 10.48
N TRP A 73 -8.85 22.05 10.96
CA TRP A 73 -8.12 20.97 10.31
C TRP A 73 -8.76 20.58 8.96
N SER A 74 -10.09 20.50 8.91
CA SER A 74 -10.81 20.21 7.67
C SER A 74 -10.64 21.33 6.65
N ASP A 75 -10.59 22.58 7.11
CA ASP A 75 -10.37 23.77 6.27
C ASP A 75 -8.95 23.82 5.70
N VAL A 76 -7.94 23.60 6.55
CA VAL A 76 -6.52 23.57 6.16
C VAL A 76 -6.21 22.41 5.20
N THR A 77 -6.76 21.22 5.46
CA THR A 77 -6.47 20.04 4.63
C THR A 77 -7.36 19.96 3.39
N GLY A 78 -8.53 20.59 3.42
CA GLY A 78 -9.57 20.54 2.39
C GLY A 78 -10.00 19.12 2.01
N GLY A 79 -9.61 18.10 2.79
CA GLY A 79 -9.62 16.68 2.42
C GLY A 79 -8.74 16.29 1.23
N ARG A 80 -8.44 17.20 0.31
CA ARG A 80 -7.61 17.00 -0.88
C ARG A 80 -6.17 16.66 -0.51
N LEU A 81 -5.56 17.36 0.44
CA LEU A 81 -4.17 17.09 0.84
C LEU A 81 -4.02 15.68 1.42
N ILE A 82 -4.99 15.25 2.23
CA ILE A 82 -5.02 13.90 2.79
C ILE A 82 -5.17 12.84 1.69
N ASN A 83 -6.04 13.10 0.71
CA ASN A 83 -6.16 12.23 -0.46
C ASN A 83 -4.87 12.17 -1.29
N ILE A 84 -4.14 13.27 -1.43
CA ILE A 84 -2.84 13.31 -2.11
C ILE A 84 -1.83 12.43 -1.38
N VAL A 85 -1.73 12.54 -0.04
CA VAL A 85 -0.82 11.70 0.76
C VAL A 85 -1.11 10.21 0.55
N PHE A 86 -2.37 9.78 0.67
CA PHE A 86 -2.74 8.39 0.40
C PHE A 86 -2.54 7.98 -1.06
N GLY A 87 -2.73 8.91 -2.00
CA GLY A 87 -2.40 8.70 -3.41
C GLY A 87 -0.91 8.45 -3.63
N LEU A 88 -0.03 9.23 -3.00
CA LEU A 88 1.41 9.05 -3.06
C LEU A 88 1.85 7.71 -2.45
N MET A 89 1.23 7.28 -1.35
CA MET A 89 1.48 5.95 -0.79
C MET A 89 1.11 4.84 -1.79
N LYS A 90 -0.04 4.93 -2.45
CA LYS A 90 -0.42 3.97 -3.50
C LYS A 90 0.57 3.98 -4.67
N MET A 91 1.03 5.15 -5.11
CA MET A 91 2.04 5.25 -6.17
C MET A 91 3.38 4.60 -5.75
N ALA A 92 3.80 4.78 -4.49
CA ALA A 92 4.98 4.11 -3.95
C ALA A 92 4.82 2.58 -3.93
N ALA A 93 3.63 2.09 -3.58
CA ALA A 93 3.33 0.65 -3.66
C ALA A 93 3.40 0.11 -5.10
N PHE A 94 2.84 0.84 -6.08
CA PHE A 94 2.92 0.47 -7.50
C PHE A 94 4.36 0.45 -8.00
N PHE A 95 5.17 1.44 -7.60
CA PHE A 95 6.60 1.45 -7.91
C PHE A 95 7.30 0.20 -7.37
N CYS A 96 7.04 -0.18 -6.11
CA CYS A 96 7.61 -1.37 -5.50
C CYS A 96 7.18 -2.66 -6.24
N ALA A 97 5.90 -2.76 -6.63
CA ALA A 97 5.39 -3.89 -7.41
C ALA A 97 6.05 -3.99 -8.80
N LEU A 98 6.19 -2.87 -9.51
CA LEU A 98 6.89 -2.80 -10.79
C LEU A 98 8.38 -3.12 -10.65
N LYS A 99 9.02 -2.69 -9.55
CA LYS A 99 10.43 -3.00 -9.27
C LYS A 99 10.62 -4.48 -8.95
N CYS A 100 9.72 -5.08 -8.16
CA CYS A 100 9.67 -6.53 -7.96
C CYS A 100 9.59 -7.25 -9.31
N ARG A 101 8.65 -6.83 -10.17
CA ARG A 101 8.48 -7.40 -11.51
C ARG A 101 9.74 -7.30 -12.35
N GLN A 102 10.41 -6.15 -12.34
CA GLN A 102 11.68 -5.94 -13.04
C GLN A 102 12.80 -6.85 -12.51
N MET A 103 12.87 -7.07 -11.20
CA MET A 103 13.87 -7.95 -10.58
C MET A 103 13.66 -9.43 -10.93
N LEU A 104 12.43 -9.84 -11.24
CA LEU A 104 12.11 -11.19 -11.73
C LEU A 104 12.53 -11.43 -13.19
N ILE A 105 12.86 -10.36 -13.94
CA ILE A 105 13.38 -10.48 -15.31
C ILE A 105 14.85 -10.94 -15.24
N PRO A 106 15.27 -11.92 -16.07
CA PRO A 106 16.66 -12.33 -16.18
C PRO A 106 17.59 -11.14 -16.39
N GLU A 107 18.71 -11.10 -15.67
CA GLU A 107 19.72 -10.03 -15.76
C GLU A 107 20.15 -9.64 -17.18
N PRO A 108 20.42 -10.60 -18.12
CA PRO A 108 20.86 -10.23 -19.47
C PRO A 108 19.83 -9.40 -20.25
N GLU A 109 18.53 -9.54 -19.96
CA GLU A 109 17.46 -8.85 -20.69
C GLU A 109 16.92 -7.63 -19.93
N ARG A 110 17.17 -7.53 -18.62
CA ARG A 110 16.59 -6.53 -17.71
C ARG A 110 16.80 -5.08 -18.19
N HIS A 111 17.91 -4.78 -18.86
CA HIS A 111 18.21 -3.45 -19.40
C HIS A 111 17.18 -2.98 -20.45
N ARG A 112 16.55 -3.91 -21.18
CA ARG A 112 15.50 -3.62 -22.18
C ARG A 112 14.15 -3.32 -21.55
N TRP A 113 14.01 -3.60 -20.25
CA TRP A 113 12.77 -3.55 -19.48
C TRP A 113 12.89 -2.63 -18.26
N PRO A 114 12.93 -1.29 -18.45
CA PRO A 114 12.79 -0.32 -17.38
C PRO A 114 11.48 -0.52 -16.58
N VAL A 115 11.49 -0.06 -15.33
CA VAL A 115 10.44 -0.29 -14.31
C VAL A 115 9.02 -0.01 -14.84
N TYR A 116 8.83 1.09 -15.57
CA TYR A 116 7.52 1.51 -16.08
C TYR A 116 6.89 0.58 -17.13
N LYS A 117 7.69 -0.25 -17.82
CA LYS A 117 7.20 -1.27 -18.77
C LYS A 117 7.54 -2.70 -18.38
N ALA A 118 8.14 -2.93 -17.21
CA ALA A 118 8.52 -4.26 -16.73
C ALA A 118 7.32 -5.20 -16.59
N TRP A 119 6.12 -4.67 -16.37
CA TRP A 119 4.86 -5.44 -16.33
C TRP A 119 4.51 -6.10 -17.66
N MET A 120 4.95 -5.53 -18.79
CA MET A 120 4.72 -6.07 -20.14
C MET A 120 5.70 -7.17 -20.51
N HIS A 121 6.71 -7.45 -19.67
CA HIS A 121 7.69 -8.50 -19.97
C HIS A 121 6.98 -9.84 -20.15
N PRO A 122 7.18 -10.55 -21.27
CA PRO A 122 6.58 -11.86 -21.49
C PRO A 122 7.14 -12.84 -20.45
N THR A 123 6.32 -13.23 -19.48
CA THR A 123 6.67 -14.27 -18.50
C THR A 123 6.25 -15.64 -19.00
N ARG A 124 6.84 -16.69 -18.42
CA ARG A 124 6.35 -18.07 -18.54
C ARG A 124 4.94 -18.32 -17.95
N ILE A 125 4.17 -17.28 -17.58
CA ILE A 125 2.72 -17.42 -17.35
C ILE A 125 2.09 -17.43 -18.76
N ARG A 126 2.17 -18.60 -19.39
CA ARG A 126 1.69 -18.87 -20.74
C ARG A 126 0.21 -19.22 -20.65
N PHE A 127 -0.69 -18.32 -21.07
CA PHE A 127 -2.08 -18.72 -21.35
C PHE A 127 -2.18 -19.53 -22.65
N LEU A 128 -1.21 -19.39 -23.56
CA LEU A 128 -1.11 -20.18 -24.78
C LEU A 128 0.37 -20.56 -25.03
N PRO A 129 0.66 -21.81 -25.42
CA PRO A 129 2.00 -22.22 -25.83
C PRO A 129 2.28 -21.71 -27.25
N TRP A 130 3.43 -21.07 -27.47
CA TRP A 130 3.95 -20.81 -28.81
C TRP A 130 5.03 -21.84 -29.13
N ARG A 131 4.91 -22.44 -30.32
CA ARG A 131 5.89 -23.38 -30.90
C ARG A 131 7.06 -22.61 -31.47
#